data_AF-A0A4R5M9K2-F1
#
_entry.id   AF-A0A4R5M9K2-F1
#
_cell.length_a   1.000
_cell.length_b   1.000
_cell.length_c   1.000
_cell.angle_alpha   90.00
_cell.angle_beta   90.00
_cell.angle_gamma   90.00
#
_symmetry.space_group_name_H-M   'P 1'
#
loop_
_entity.id
_entity.type
_entity.pdbx_description
1 polymer ?
#
loop_
_entity_poly.entity_id
_entity_poly.type
_entity_poly.pdbx_seq_one_letter_code
_entity_poly.pdbx_strand_id
1 'polypeptide(L)'
;MEADEMMDMPEPEFRRAVVTRLDKQDEAIANNTKVTEKVAEDTAFIRSAWTEGITAVRFFCRFAAAWRFLMKQVLVPMGLPALGLYGFWYYVEFHRFPAWLSDCFKFLMAVL
;
A
#
# COMPACT_ATOMS: atom_id res chain seq x y z
N MET A 1 30.10 19.89 -34.44
CA MET A 1 30.76 19.30 -35.61
C MET A 1 29.72 18.44 -36.27
N GLU A 2 29.09 19.03 -37.28
CA GLU A 2 28.02 18.37 -38.02
C GLU A 2 28.64 17.34 -38.98
N ALA A 3 27.86 16.35 -39.41
CA ALA A 3 28.38 15.27 -40.26
C ALA A 3 28.95 15.80 -41.58
N ASP A 4 28.38 16.89 -42.09
CA ASP A 4 28.80 17.55 -43.33
C ASP A 4 30.18 18.21 -43.20
N GLU A 5 30.52 18.78 -42.05
CA GLU A 5 31.85 19.39 -41.82
C GLU A 5 33.00 18.36 -41.81
N MET A 6 32.70 17.09 -41.56
CA MET A 6 33.71 16.04 -41.47
C MET A 6 34.09 15.46 -42.83
N MET A 7 33.22 15.55 -43.85
CA MET A 7 33.44 14.95 -45.17
C MET A 7 34.53 15.66 -45.99
N ASP A 8 34.80 16.93 -45.69
CA ASP A 8 35.77 17.76 -46.41
C ASP A 8 37.14 17.87 -45.71
N MET A 9 37.35 17.13 -44.61
CA MET A 9 38.59 17.19 -43.82
C MET A 9 39.67 16.24 -44.36
N PRO A 10 40.97 16.59 -44.25
CA PRO A 10 42.05 15.68 -44.59
C PRO A 10 41.99 14.40 -43.74
N GLU A 11 42.20 13.24 -44.38
CA GLU A 11 42.10 11.88 -43.84
C GLU A 11 42.58 11.68 -42.37
N PRO A 12 43.75 12.21 -41.95
CA PRO A 12 44.22 12.04 -40.56
C PRO A 12 43.40 12.84 -39.52
N GLU A 13 42.85 13.99 -39.88
CA GLU A 13 42.03 14.82 -39.00
C GLU A 13 40.60 14.29 -38.90
N PHE A 14 40.07 13.76 -40.01
CA PHE A 14 38.81 13.02 -40.05
C PHE A 14 38.79 11.84 -39.08
N ARG A 15 39.83 10.99 -39.09
CA ARG A 15 39.90 9.85 -38.15
C ARG A 15 39.88 10.29 -36.69
N ARG A 16 40.59 11.36 -36.33
CA ARG A 16 40.60 11.87 -34.94
C ARG A 16 39.25 12.43 -34.53
N ALA A 17 38.56 13.14 -35.41
CA ALA A 17 37.22 13.66 -35.16
C ALA A 17 36.19 12.54 -34.98
N VAL A 18 36.27 11.48 -35.80
CA VAL A 18 35.41 10.29 -35.68
C VAL A 18 35.63 9.56 -34.36
N VAL A 19 36.90 9.31 -33.98
CA VAL A 19 37.23 8.66 -32.69
C VAL A 19 36.70 9.49 -31.53
N THR A 20 36.93 10.80 -31.54
CA THR A 20 36.45 11.71 -30.48
C THR A 20 34.92 11.72 -30.37
N ARG A 21 34.21 11.59 -31.51
CA ARG A 21 32.75 11.51 -31.53
C ARG A 21 32.26 10.16 -31.00
N LEU A 22 32.92 9.07 -31.35
CA LEU A 22 32.60 7.73 -30.85
C LEU A 22 32.83 7.63 -29.33
N ASP A 23 33.95 8.14 -28.82
CA ASP A 23 34.22 8.16 -27.38
C ASP A 23 33.14 8.93 -26.60
N LYS A 24 32.69 10.08 -27.13
CA LYS A 24 31.58 10.85 -26.55
C LYS A 24 30.25 10.11 -26.60
N GLN A 25 30.02 9.31 -27.64
CA GLN A 25 28.81 8.48 -27.73
C GLN A 25 28.87 7.32 -26.75
N ASP A 26 30.01 6.67 -26.58
CA ASP A 26 30.19 5.60 -25.60
C ASP A 26 30.01 6.11 -24.16
N GLU A 27 30.53 7.30 -23.83
CA GLU A 27 30.27 7.95 -22.53
C GLU A 27 28.78 8.25 -22.33
N ALA A 28 28.10 8.77 -23.36
CA ALA A 28 26.67 9.06 -23.30
C ALA A 28 25.84 7.77 -23.14
N ILE A 29 26.19 6.70 -23.84
CA ILE A 29 25.55 5.38 -23.74
C ILE A 29 25.79 4.80 -22.34
N ALA A 30 27.01 4.87 -21.81
CA ALA A 30 27.32 4.39 -20.47
C ALA A 30 26.52 5.13 -19.40
N ASN A 31 26.38 6.45 -19.52
CA ASN A 31 25.58 7.25 -18.60
C ASN A 31 24.08 6.96 -18.71
N ASN A 32 23.54 6.85 -19.92
CA ASN A 32 22.14 6.49 -20.13
C ASN A 32 21.83 5.10 -19.61
N THR A 33 22.74 4.13 -19.79
CA THR A 33 22.57 2.77 -19.30
C THR A 33 22.44 2.74 -17.77
N LYS A 34 23.29 3.50 -17.05
CA LYS A 34 23.19 3.63 -15.58
C LYS A 34 21.86 4.24 -15.14
N VAL A 35 21.33 5.21 -15.88
CA VAL A 35 20.03 5.82 -15.55
C VAL A 35 18.89 4.82 -15.80
N THR A 36 18.94 4.08 -16.91
CA THR A 36 17.91 3.08 -17.22
C THR A 36 17.93 1.90 -16.25
N GLU A 37 19.10 1.51 -15.76
CA GLU A 37 19.24 0.46 -14.73
C GLU A 37 18.56 0.88 -13.43
N LYS A 38 18.81 2.11 -12.95
CA LYS A 38 18.12 2.66 -11.78
C LYS A 38 16.60 2.73 -11.96
N VAL A 39 16.13 3.19 -13.11
CA VAL A 39 14.68 3.25 -13.40
C VAL A 39 14.06 1.85 -13.40
N ALA A 40 14.78 0.83 -13.90
CA ALA A 40 14.32 -0.55 -13.87
C ALA A 40 14.23 -1.09 -12.44
N GLU A 41 15.23 -0.79 -11.60
CA GLU A 41 15.23 -1.13 -10.16
C GLU A 41 14.05 -0.46 -9.43
N ASP A 42 13.86 0.84 -9.60
CA ASP A 42 12.77 1.60 -8.98
C ASP A 42 11.39 1.07 -9.41
N THR A 43 11.25 0.73 -10.71
CA THR A 43 10.00 0.18 -11.24
C THR A 43 9.72 -1.22 -10.70
N ALA A 44 10.76 -2.05 -10.54
CA ALA A 44 10.63 -3.38 -9.94
C ALA A 44 10.20 -3.28 -8.48
N PHE A 45 10.79 -2.34 -7.72
CA PHE A 45 10.42 -2.07 -6.34
C PHE A 45 8.98 -1.57 -6.19
N ILE A 46 8.55 -0.61 -7.00
CA ILE A 46 7.16 -0.12 -6.97
C ILE A 46 6.18 -1.25 -7.28
N ARG A 47 6.52 -2.11 -8.26
CA ARG A 47 5.68 -3.25 -8.62
C ARG A 47 5.56 -4.23 -7.45
N SER A 48 6.67 -4.58 -6.78
CA SER A 48 6.63 -5.48 -5.63
C SER A 48 5.82 -4.91 -4.47
N ALA A 49 6.05 -3.64 -4.11
CA ALA A 49 5.31 -2.93 -3.08
C ALA A 49 3.80 -2.86 -3.37
N TRP A 50 3.40 -2.69 -4.64
CA TRP A 50 1.99 -2.70 -5.04
C TRP A 50 1.35 -4.09 -4.90
N THR A 51 2.05 -5.16 -5.27
CA THR A 51 1.55 -6.54 -5.08
C THR A 51 1.34 -6.89 -3.61
N GLU A 52 2.27 -6.47 -2.74
CA GLU A 52 2.14 -6.64 -1.30
C GLU A 52 0.98 -5.78 -0.74
N GLY A 53 0.87 -4.54 -1.20
CA GLY A 53 -0.22 -3.63 -0.84
C GLY A 53 -1.60 -4.18 -1.18
N ILE A 54 -1.79 -4.75 -2.39
CA ILE A 54 -3.06 -5.38 -2.79
C ILE A 54 -3.39 -6.57 -1.87
N THR A 55 -2.38 -7.34 -1.48
CA THR A 55 -2.57 -8.50 -0.60
C THR A 55 -2.99 -8.05 0.81
N ALA A 56 -2.36 -7.00 1.34
CA ALA A 56 -2.72 -6.40 2.61
C ALA A 56 -4.15 -5.85 2.60
N VAL A 57 -4.54 -5.11 1.55
CA VAL A 57 -5.91 -4.60 1.40
C VAL A 57 -6.93 -5.75 1.38
N ARG A 58 -6.67 -6.82 0.62
CA ARG A 58 -7.55 -8.01 0.60
C ARG A 58 -7.66 -8.68 1.96
N PHE A 59 -6.56 -8.75 2.72
CA PHE A 59 -6.59 -9.25 4.09
C PHE A 59 -7.48 -8.40 4.99
N PHE A 60 -7.33 -7.06 4.96
CA PHE A 60 -8.17 -6.16 5.75
C PHE A 60 -9.63 -6.19 5.34
N CYS A 61 -9.95 -6.31 4.05
CA CYS A 61 -11.33 -6.48 3.59
C CYS A 61 -11.95 -7.79 4.14
N ARG A 62 -11.20 -8.89 4.10
CA ARG A 62 -11.63 -10.17 4.69
C ARG A 62 -11.79 -10.07 6.21
N PHE A 63 -10.87 -9.39 6.88
CA PHE A 63 -10.94 -9.16 8.32
C PHE A 63 -12.16 -8.31 8.69
N ALA A 64 -12.45 -7.25 7.93
CA ALA A 64 -13.63 -6.42 8.14
C ALA A 64 -14.94 -7.20 7.92
N ALA A 65 -14.98 -8.10 6.93
CA ALA A 65 -16.12 -9.00 6.72
C ALA A 65 -16.28 -9.99 7.89
N ALA A 66 -15.19 -10.60 8.34
CA ALA A 66 -15.19 -11.48 9.51
C ALA A 66 -15.60 -10.76 10.79
N TRP A 67 -15.16 -9.50 10.98
CA TRP A 67 -15.54 -8.66 12.10
C TRP A 67 -17.04 -8.35 12.11
N ARG A 68 -17.61 -8.00 10.95
CA ARG A 68 -19.06 -7.82 10.81
C ARG A 68 -19.82 -9.09 11.14
N PHE A 69 -19.32 -10.25 10.71
CA PHE A 69 -19.91 -11.54 11.06
C PHE A 69 -19.83 -11.80 12.56
N LEU A 70 -18.67 -11.63 13.19
CA LEU A 70 -18.50 -11.80 14.65
C LEU A 70 -19.47 -10.92 15.44
N MET A 71 -19.57 -9.64 15.08
CA MET A 71 -20.48 -8.70 15.76
C MET A 71 -21.95 -9.10 15.57
N LYS A 72 -22.39 -9.38 14.35
CA LYS A 72 -23.80 -9.70 14.08
C LYS A 72 -24.22 -11.09 14.55
N GLN A 73 -23.32 -12.06 14.52
CA GLN A 73 -23.63 -13.47 14.73
C GLN A 73 -23.27 -13.97 16.12
N VAL A 74 -22.40 -13.26 16.85
CA VAL A 74 -22.00 -13.63 18.22
C VAL A 74 -22.38 -12.53 19.21
N LEU A 75 -21.97 -11.29 18.95
CA LEU A 75 -22.15 -10.22 19.93
C LEU A 75 -23.63 -9.82 20.10
N VAL A 76 -24.39 -9.77 19.01
CA VAL A 76 -25.84 -9.45 19.05
C VAL A 76 -26.67 -10.61 19.63
N PRO A 77 -26.60 -11.85 19.12
CA PRO A 77 -27.49 -12.92 19.59
C PRO A 77 -27.04 -13.55 20.92
N MET A 78 -25.78 -13.40 21.35
CA MET A 78 -25.36 -13.89 22.67
C MET A 78 -25.06 -12.76 23.67
N GLY A 79 -24.38 -11.70 23.25
CA GLY A 79 -23.98 -10.61 24.14
C GLY A 79 -25.17 -9.80 24.66
N LEU A 80 -26.13 -9.47 23.80
CA LEU A 80 -27.33 -8.71 24.14
C LEU A 80 -28.24 -9.45 25.15
N PRO A 81 -28.57 -10.75 24.96
CA PRO A 81 -29.32 -11.50 25.97
C PRO A 81 -28.51 -11.77 27.24
N ALA A 82 -27.20 -11.98 27.17
CA ALA A 82 -26.37 -12.13 28.36
C ALA A 82 -26.36 -10.84 29.22
N LEU A 83 -26.24 -9.66 28.58
CA LEU A 83 -26.35 -8.37 29.25
C LEU A 83 -27.75 -8.14 29.84
N GLY A 84 -28.79 -8.52 29.11
CA GLY A 84 -30.18 -8.44 29.59
C GLY A 84 -30.42 -9.33 30.83
N LEU A 85 -29.96 -10.59 30.78
CA LEU A 85 -30.06 -11.53 31.89
C LEU A 85 -29.27 -11.06 33.12
N TYR A 86 -28.05 -10.57 32.92
CA TYR A 86 -27.24 -10.01 34.00
C TYR A 86 -27.90 -8.77 34.61
N GLY A 87 -28.42 -7.86 33.78
CA GLY A 87 -29.13 -6.67 34.24
C GLY A 87 -30.39 -7.00 35.02
N PHE A 88 -31.15 -8.01 34.58
CA PHE A 88 -32.32 -8.51 35.28
C PHE A 88 -31.95 -9.14 36.63
N TRP A 89 -30.96 -10.02 36.66
CA TRP A 89 -30.46 -10.62 37.91
C TRP A 89 -30.00 -9.56 38.91
N TYR A 90 -29.20 -8.59 38.45
CA TYR A 90 -28.73 -7.49 39.29
C TYR A 90 -29.86 -6.61 39.82
N TYR A 91 -30.89 -6.37 39.00
CA TYR A 91 -32.07 -5.61 39.41
C TYR A 91 -32.90 -6.35 40.47
N VAL A 92 -33.01 -7.68 40.37
CA VAL A 92 -33.71 -8.51 41.37
C VAL A 92 -32.96 -8.51 42.71
N GLU A 93 -31.62 -8.56 42.69
CA GLU A 93 -30.80 -8.64 43.90
C GLU A 93 -30.63 -7.28 44.60
N PHE A 94 -30.36 -6.21 43.83
CA PHE A 94 -29.96 -4.91 44.37
C PHE A 94 -31.03 -3.82 44.21
N HIS A 95 -32.17 -4.12 43.56
CA HIS A 95 -33.25 -3.17 43.24
C HIS A 95 -32.79 -1.88 42.55
N ARG A 96 -31.60 -1.91 41.93
CA ARG A 96 -30.97 -0.76 41.27
C ARG A 96 -30.49 -1.18 39.90
N PHE A 97 -30.71 -0.30 38.91
CA PHE A 97 -30.18 -0.53 37.57
C PHE A 97 -28.71 -0.08 37.51
N PRO A 98 -27.78 -0.91 37.00
CA PRO A 98 -26.38 -0.50 36.86
C PRO A 98 -26.23 0.58 35.78
N ALA A 99 -25.60 1.70 36.12
CA ALA A 99 -25.41 2.82 35.20
C ALA A 99 -24.62 2.45 33.94
N TRP A 100 -23.59 1.62 34.10
CA TRP A 100 -22.74 1.14 33.00
C TRP A 100 -23.49 0.29 31.97
N LEU A 101 -24.60 -0.36 32.38
CA LEU A 101 -25.38 -1.20 31.48
C LEU A 101 -26.10 -0.35 30.42
N SER A 102 -26.49 0.88 30.80
CA SER A 102 -27.04 1.87 29.87
C SER A 102 -25.99 2.37 28.88
N ASP A 103 -24.73 2.51 29.30
CA ASP A 103 -23.64 2.95 28.45
C ASP A 103 -23.23 1.83 27.48
N CYS A 104 -23.20 0.57 27.93
CA CYS A 104 -23.03 -0.58 27.05
C CYS A 104 -24.13 -0.68 26.00
N PHE A 105 -25.40 -0.45 26.38
CA PHE A 105 -26.51 -0.48 25.43
C PHE A 105 -26.44 0.66 24.40
N LYS A 106 -26.11 1.89 24.84
CA LYS A 106 -25.88 3.03 23.95
C LYS A 106 -24.73 2.77 22.97
N PHE A 107 -23.63 2.20 23.44
CA PHE A 107 -22.50 1.83 22.59
C PHE A 107 -22.91 0.76 21.57
N LEU A 108 -23.64 -0.27 22.00
CA LEU A 108 -24.13 -1.33 21.12
C LEU A 108 -25.06 -0.78 20.03
N MET A 109 -25.96 0.14 20.37
CA MET A 109 -26.84 0.83 19.42
C MET A 109 -26.11 1.79 18.48
N ALA A 110 -25.00 2.39 18.91
CA ALA A 110 -24.19 3.27 18.06
C ALA A 110 -23.30 2.49 17.08
N VAL A 111 -22.98 1.23 17.40
CA VAL A 111 -22.09 0.35 16.60
C VAL A 111 -22.87 -0.56 15.66
N LEU A 112 -24.14 -0.87 15.95
CA LEU A 112 -25.04 -1.69 15.13
C LEU A 112 -25.59 -0.91 13.93
#